data_AF-A0A7V5XCY5-F1
#
_entry.id   AF-A0A7V5XCY5-F1
#
_cell.length_a   1.000
_cell.length_b   1.000
_cell.length_c   1.000
_cell.angle_alpha   90.00
_cell.angle_beta   90.00
_cell.angle_gamma   90.00
#
_symmetry.space_group_name_H-M   'P 1'
#
loop_
_entity.id
_entity.type
_entity.pdbx_description
1 polymer ?
#
loop_
_entity_poly.entity_id
_entity_poly.type
_entity_poly.pdbx_seq_one_letter_code
_entity_poly.pdbx_strand_id
1 'polypeptide(L)'
;MPEKKLRELVENLHKELSSTPSVDRESRELLEQLTADIDQLTARDEAGAGHRSTVLEEIDQATVRFESEHPRLAMLLGSIADTLAKLGI
;
A
#
# COMPACT_ATOMS: atom_id res chain seq x y z
N MET A 1 10.83 13.46 -6.23
CA MET A 1 11.15 12.04 -6.47
C MET A 1 9.97 11.21 -6.02
N PRO A 2 9.27 10.54 -6.95
CA PRO A 2 8.09 9.74 -6.64
C PRO A 2 8.35 8.61 -5.61
N GLU A 3 9.54 8.03 -5.59
CA GLU A 3 9.95 7.03 -4.57
C GLU A 3 9.91 7.58 -3.13
N LYS A 4 10.35 8.83 -2.93
CA LYS A 4 10.28 9.47 -1.61
C LYS A 4 8.85 9.64 -1.14
N LYS A 5 7.95 10.03 -2.06
CA LYS A 5 6.53 10.20 -1.77
C LYS A 5 5.87 8.86 -1.44
N LEU A 6 6.23 7.79 -2.17
CA LEU A 6 5.76 6.43 -1.88
C LEU A 6 6.15 6.00 -0.47
N ARG A 7 7.42 6.21 -0.10
CA ARG A 7 7.93 5.88 1.23
C ARG A 7 7.24 6.68 2.34
N GLU A 8 6.98 7.97 2.12
CA GLU A 8 6.19 8.78 3.06
C GLU A 8 4.74 8.27 3.21
N LEU A 9 4.10 7.86 2.12
CA LEU A 9 2.74 7.32 2.16
C LEU A 9 2.68 5.98 2.92
N VAL A 10 3.65 5.11 2.68
CA VAL A 10 3.82 3.83 3.37
C VAL A 10 4.06 4.04 4.87
N GLU A 11 4.94 4.98 5.26
CA GLU A 11 5.17 5.32 6.66
C GLU A 11 3.89 5.86 7.33
N ASN A 12 3.11 6.68 6.62
CA ASN A 12 1.83 7.16 7.12
C ASN A 12 0.81 6.04 7.29
N LEU A 13 0.77 5.08 6.36
CA LEU A 13 -0.08 3.89 6.47
C LEU A 13 0.26 3.08 7.73
N HIS A 14 1.55 2.80 7.96
CA HIS A 14 2.04 2.11 9.16
C HIS A 14 1.69 2.86 10.46
N LYS A 15 1.80 4.19 10.46
CA LYS A 15 1.42 5.01 11.62
C LYS A 15 -0.08 4.97 11.88
N GLU A 16 -0.91 5.10 10.85
CA GLU A 16 -2.37 5.01 10.99
C GLU A 16 -2.80 3.62 11.47
N LEU A 17 -2.18 2.56 10.96
CA LEU A 17 -2.38 1.17 11.41
C LEU A 17 -2.04 0.96 12.87
N SER A 18 -0.93 1.54 13.32
CA SER A 18 -0.48 1.46 14.72
C SER A 18 -1.37 2.30 15.64
N SER A 19 -1.85 3.44 15.14
CA SER A 19 -2.68 4.38 15.89
C SER A 19 -4.17 4.00 15.92
N THR A 20 -4.61 3.09 15.04
CA THR A 20 -6.00 2.63 14.96
C THR A 20 -6.12 1.25 15.60
N PRO A 21 -6.54 1.15 16.87
CA PRO A 21 -6.72 -0.14 17.55
C PRO A 21 -7.92 -0.95 17.04
N SER A 22 -8.77 -0.34 16.21
CA SER A 22 -9.94 -0.99 15.61
C SER A 22 -9.61 -1.82 14.37
N VAL A 23 -8.37 -1.80 13.88
CA VAL A 23 -7.96 -2.63 12.74
C VAL A 23 -7.72 -4.05 13.24
N ASP A 24 -8.43 -5.02 12.65
CA ASP A 24 -8.24 -6.43 12.94
C ASP A 24 -6.82 -6.92 12.63
N ARG A 25 -6.43 -8.02 13.28
CA ARG A 25 -5.10 -8.59 13.10
C ARG A 25 -4.82 -8.97 11.64
N GLU A 26 -5.79 -9.60 10.99
CA GLU A 26 -5.70 -10.03 9.59
C GLU A 26 -5.48 -8.82 8.66
N SER A 27 -6.22 -7.74 8.88
CA SER A 27 -6.09 -6.47 8.17
C SER A 27 -4.70 -5.84 8.35
N ARG A 28 -4.13 -5.91 9.56
CA ARG A 28 -2.76 -5.46 9.83
C ARG A 28 -1.73 -6.29 9.08
N GLU A 29 -1.83 -7.62 9.16
CA GLU A 29 -0.89 -8.52 8.47
C GLU A 29 -0.92 -8.31 6.95
N LEU A 30 -2.12 -8.15 6.39
CA LEU A 30 -2.30 -7.83 4.97
C LEU A 30 -1.57 -6.53 4.58
N LEU A 31 -1.76 -5.46 5.35
CA LEU A 31 -1.18 -4.15 5.04
C LEU A 31 0.34 -4.10 5.26
N GLU A 32 0.86 -4.82 6.26
CA GLU A 32 2.31 -4.99 6.45
C GLU A 32 2.92 -5.76 5.28
N GLN A 33 2.25 -6.80 4.79
CA GLN A 33 2.72 -7.58 3.65
C GLN A 33 2.72 -6.76 2.37
N LEU A 34 1.62 -6.05 2.08
CA LEU A 34 1.53 -5.10 0.98
C LEU A 34 2.65 -4.05 1.02
N THR A 35 2.92 -3.50 2.20
CA THR A 35 4.00 -2.54 2.38
C THR A 35 5.37 -3.14 2.04
N ALA A 36 5.63 -4.36 2.50
CA ALA A 36 6.87 -5.07 2.19
C ALA A 36 7.01 -5.35 0.68
N ASP A 37 5.93 -5.77 0.03
CA ASP A 37 5.90 -6.01 -1.41
C ASP A 37 6.16 -4.72 -2.19
N ILE A 38 5.55 -3.60 -1.80
CA ILE A 38 5.81 -2.27 -2.38
C ILE A 38 7.29 -1.87 -2.24
N ASP A 39 7.89 -2.06 -1.07
CA ASP A 39 9.31 -1.74 -0.86
C ASP A 39 10.21 -2.65 -1.70
N GLN A 40 9.84 -3.94 -1.87
CA GLN A 40 10.52 -4.86 -2.79
C GLN A 40 10.41 -4.43 -4.25
N LEU A 41 9.21 -4.02 -4.71
CA LEU A 41 8.98 -3.51 -6.06
C LEU A 41 9.82 -2.26 -6.35
N THR A 42 9.99 -1.41 -5.34
CA THR A 42 10.76 -0.16 -5.47
C THR A 42 12.27 -0.44 -5.39
N ALA A 43 12.69 -1.42 -4.58
CA ALA A 43 14.10 -1.79 -4.42
C ALA A 43 14.64 -2.67 -5.55
N ARG A 44 13.78 -3.43 -6.23
CA ARG A 44 14.13 -4.27 -7.37
C ARG A 44 13.47 -3.73 -8.65
N ASP A 45 14.28 -3.06 -9.46
CA ASP A 45 13.91 -2.60 -10.82
C ASP A 45 13.37 -3.74 -11.72
N GLU A 46 13.71 -5.00 -11.40
CA GLU A 46 13.33 -6.20 -12.16
C GLU A 46 12.10 -6.94 -11.63
N ALA A 47 11.20 -6.28 -10.88
CA ALA A 47 9.92 -6.89 -10.58
C ALA A 47 9.13 -7.13 -11.89
N GLY A 48 8.97 -8.39 -12.26
CA GLY A 48 8.24 -8.78 -13.47
C GLY A 48 6.83 -8.17 -13.47
N ALA A 49 6.34 -7.77 -14.66
CA ALA A 49 5.05 -7.09 -14.82
C ALA A 49 3.88 -7.80 -14.11
N GLY A 50 3.90 -9.14 -14.06
CA GLY A 50 2.88 -9.92 -13.34
C GLY A 50 2.85 -9.66 -11.83
N HIS A 51 4.01 -9.55 -11.17
CA HIS A 51 4.07 -9.29 -9.73
C HIS A 51 3.58 -7.87 -9.39
N ARG A 52 3.87 -6.90 -10.27
CA ARG A 52 3.42 -5.51 -10.14
C ARG A 52 1.91 -5.38 -10.22
N SER A 53 1.29 -6.05 -11.21
CA SER A 53 -0.16 -6.10 -11.33
C SER A 53 -0.83 -6.74 -10.12
N THR A 54 -0.26 -7.82 -9.56
CA THR A 54 -0.78 -8.46 -8.35
C THR A 54 -0.78 -7.50 -7.16
N VAL A 55 0.34 -6.81 -6.90
CA VAL A 55 0.42 -5.88 -5.76
C VAL A 55 -0.57 -4.72 -5.92
N LEU A 56 -0.70 -4.15 -7.13
CA LEU A 56 -1.70 -3.10 -7.39
C LEU A 56 -3.13 -3.58 -7.16
N GLU A 57 -3.45 -4.81 -7.57
CA GLU A 57 -4.77 -5.42 -7.37
C GLU A 57 -5.05 -5.69 -5.88
N GLU A 58 -4.05 -6.10 -5.12
CA GLU A 58 -4.14 -6.25 -3.66
C GLU A 58 -4.34 -4.90 -2.96
N ILE A 59 -3.68 -3.82 -3.42
CA ILE A 59 -3.88 -2.46 -2.88
C ILE A 59 -5.32 -2.02 -3.13
N ASP A 60 -5.85 -2.27 -4.33
CA ASP A 60 -7.21 -1.89 -4.69
C ASP A 60 -8.24 -2.65 -3.85
N GLN A 61 -8.08 -3.97 -3.69
CA GLN A 61 -8.95 -4.76 -2.81
C GLN A 61 -8.89 -4.32 -1.35
N ALA A 62 -7.68 -4.02 -0.83
CA ALA A 62 -7.53 -3.47 0.51
C ALA A 62 -8.24 -2.12 0.62
N THR A 63 -8.10 -1.25 -0.38
CA THR A 63 -8.77 0.06 -0.43
C THR A 63 -10.28 -0.09 -0.30
N VAL A 64 -10.89 -0.97 -1.11
CA VAL A 64 -12.34 -1.24 -1.09
C VAL A 64 -12.80 -1.77 0.27
N ARG A 65 -12.03 -2.69 0.89
CA ARG A 65 -12.34 -3.20 2.23
C ARG A 65 -12.33 -2.11 3.28
N PHE A 66 -11.30 -1.26 3.26
CA PHE A 66 -11.13 -0.20 4.25
C PHE A 66 -11.96 1.04 3.95
N GLU A 67 -12.57 1.18 2.77
CA GLU A 67 -13.32 2.39 2.39
C GLU A 67 -14.49 2.67 3.34
N SER A 68 -15.15 1.61 3.83
CA SER A 68 -16.31 1.71 4.73
C SER A 68 -15.91 1.82 6.21
N GLU A 69 -14.87 1.09 6.63
CA GLU A 69 -14.49 1.00 8.05
C GLU A 69 -13.40 2.02 8.43
N HIS A 70 -12.47 2.28 7.52
CA HIS A 70 -11.27 3.09 7.73
C HIS A 70 -10.95 3.97 6.50
N PRO A 71 -11.76 5.00 6.21
CA PRO A 71 -11.62 5.82 5.00
C PRO A 71 -10.26 6.52 4.88
N ARG A 72 -9.58 6.77 6.00
CA ARG A 72 -8.21 7.29 5.99
C ARG A 72 -7.18 6.29 5.46
N LEU A 73 -7.30 5.01 5.83
CA LEU A 73 -6.43 3.94 5.32
C LEU A 73 -6.67 3.74 3.81
N ALA A 74 -7.94 3.72 3.39
CA ALA A 74 -8.31 3.65 1.98
C ALA A 74 -7.71 4.79 1.16
N MET A 75 -7.76 6.04 1.65
CA MET A 75 -7.13 7.17 0.96
C MET A 75 -5.60 7.02 0.83
N LEU A 76 -4.93 6.50 1.85
CA LEU A 76 -3.49 6.27 1.81
C LEU A 76 -3.13 5.18 0.79
N LEU A 77 -3.86 4.07 0.78
CA LEU A 77 -3.69 2.98 -0.19
C LEU A 77 -3.91 3.45 -1.63
N GLY A 78 -4.97 4.21 -1.90
CA GLY A 78 -5.21 4.79 -3.23
C GLY A 78 -4.08 5.75 -3.66
N SER A 79 -3.52 6.51 -2.73
CA SER A 79 -2.37 7.40 -2.99
C SER A 79 -1.09 6.61 -3.31
N ILE A 80 -0.90 5.46 -2.66
CA ILE A 80 0.21 4.54 -2.91
C ILE A 80 0.07 3.97 -4.33
N ALA A 81 -1.11 3.44 -4.69
CA ALA A 81 -1.38 2.91 -6.03
C ALA A 81 -1.15 3.96 -7.13
N ASP A 82 -1.64 5.19 -6.96
CA ASP A 82 -1.39 6.30 -7.89
C ASP A 82 0.11 6.63 -8.02
N THR A 83 0.87 6.55 -6.91
CA THR A 83 2.31 6.82 -6.94
C THR A 83 3.08 5.70 -7.63
N LEU A 84 2.71 4.44 -7.42
CA LEU A 84 3.26 3.28 -8.13
C LEU A 84 2.99 3.37 -9.64
N ALA A 85 1.75 3.68 -10.02
CA ALA A 85 1.39 3.89 -11.42
C ALA A 85 2.19 5.03 -12.07
N LYS A 86 2.45 6.12 -11.34
CA LYS A 86 3.29 7.24 -11.80
C LYS A 86 4.77 6.87 -11.96
N LEU A 87 5.23 5.88 -11.20
CA LEU A 87 6.58 5.33 -11.32
C LEU A 87 6.69 4.36 -12.51
N GLY A 88 5.58 4.00 -13.17
CA GLY A 88 5.56 3.03 -14.27
C GLY A 88 5.71 1.58 -13.79
N ILE A 89 5.50 1.36 -12.49
CA ILE A 89 5.55 0.07 -11.82
C ILE A 89 4.14 -0.51 -11.84
#